data_AF-A0A6I3D2D3-F1
#
_entry.id   AF-A0A6I3D2D3-F1
#
_cell.length_a   1.000
_cell.length_b   1.000
_cell.length_c   1.000
_cell.angle_alpha   90.00
_cell.angle_beta   90.00
_cell.angle_gamma   90.00
#
_symmetry.space_group_name_H-M   'P 1'
#
loop_
_entity.id
_entity.type
_entity.pdbx_description
1 polymer ?
#
loop_
_entity_poly.entity_id
_entity_poly.type
_entity_poly.pdbx_seq_one_letter_code
_entity_poly.pdbx_strand_id
1 'polypeptide(L)'
;VRLPRHGASCPVAIAVSCAADRQALGKITADGIFLEQLEHDPAQFLPEVTDTILGGDVVAIDLNRPMSEIRETLSKLPIKTRLSLSGPMVVARDIAHAKLKERIDAGEGLPQYLKDHCVYYAGPAKTPEGYASGSFGPTTAGRMDSYVDLFQENGGSFVMLAKGNRSKAVTDACNRHGGFYLGSIGGPAARLAQDCIKSVEVLEYPELGMEAVWKIEVEDFPAFVVVDDKGNDFFEEVIKSRPVTLR
;
A
#
# COMPACT_ATOMS: atom_id res chain seq x y z
N VAL A 1 4.23 25.51 -16.48
CA VAL A 1 5.12 26.68 -16.73
C VAL A 1 5.81 26.49 -18.07
N ARG A 2 5.68 27.44 -19.02
CA ARG A 2 6.42 27.39 -20.29
C ARG A 2 7.72 28.17 -20.12
N LEU A 3 8.86 27.52 -20.34
CA LEU A 3 10.19 28.14 -20.18
C LEU A 3 10.86 28.39 -21.52
N PRO A 4 11.75 29.38 -21.66
CA PRO A 4 12.61 29.49 -22.83
C PRO A 4 13.47 28.22 -22.97
N ARG A 5 13.91 27.96 -24.19
CA ARG A 5 14.71 26.78 -24.51
C ARG A 5 15.70 27.11 -25.63
N HIS A 6 16.83 26.41 -25.65
CA HIS A 6 17.70 26.41 -26.82
C HIS A 6 16.94 25.87 -28.04
N GLY A 7 17.29 26.31 -29.26
CA GLY A 7 16.56 25.94 -30.49
C GLY A 7 16.46 24.43 -30.72
N ALA A 8 17.53 23.71 -30.41
CA ALA A 8 17.66 22.25 -30.55
C ALA A 8 17.21 21.43 -29.31
N SER A 9 16.66 22.06 -28.28
CA SER A 9 16.25 21.39 -27.04
C SER A 9 14.80 21.68 -26.73
N CYS A 10 14.04 20.69 -26.25
CA CYS A 10 12.66 20.86 -25.81
C CYS A 10 12.35 19.94 -24.63
N PRO A 11 12.96 20.17 -23.45
CA PRO A 11 12.69 19.36 -22.28
C PRO A 11 11.24 19.55 -21.83
N VAL A 12 10.60 18.45 -21.45
CA VAL A 12 9.26 18.42 -20.86
C VAL A 12 9.37 17.68 -19.53
N ALA A 13 8.83 18.26 -18.47
CA ALA A 13 8.77 17.65 -17.15
C ALA A 13 7.32 17.61 -16.68
N ILE A 14 6.92 16.46 -16.12
CA ILE A 14 5.63 16.25 -15.48
C ILE A 14 5.93 15.81 -14.06
N ALA A 15 5.35 16.51 -13.08
CA ALA A 15 5.52 16.24 -11.66
C ALA A 15 4.18 16.44 -10.95
N VAL A 16 4.04 15.82 -9.79
CA VAL A 16 2.83 15.88 -8.96
C VAL A 16 3.20 16.19 -7.52
N SER A 17 2.35 16.95 -6.83
CA SER A 17 2.29 16.89 -5.37
C SER A 17 1.23 15.85 -4.98
N CYS A 18 1.52 15.08 -3.92
CA CYS A 18 0.66 13.98 -3.51
C CYS A 18 -0.33 14.43 -2.42
N ALA A 19 -1.15 13.50 -1.90
CA ALA A 19 -2.07 13.80 -0.79
C ALA A 19 -1.37 14.33 0.48
N ALA A 20 -0.07 14.05 0.64
CA ALA A 20 0.78 14.65 1.65
C ALA A 20 1.48 15.90 1.09
N ASP A 21 0.69 16.87 0.63
CA ASP A 21 1.11 18.17 0.10
C ASP A 21 1.67 19.03 1.25
N ARG A 22 3.00 19.21 1.29
CA ARG A 22 3.72 19.68 2.49
C ARG A 22 4.82 20.66 2.10
N GLN A 23 4.42 21.90 1.87
CA GLN A 23 5.29 23.04 1.69
C GLN A 23 4.87 24.16 2.63
N ALA A 24 5.84 24.96 3.09
CA ALA A 24 5.59 26.18 3.82
C ALA A 24 6.67 27.20 3.43
N LEU A 25 6.27 28.40 3.02
CA LEU A 25 7.17 29.51 2.78
C LEU A 25 7.70 30.06 4.11
N GLY A 26 8.90 30.62 4.09
CA GLY A 26 9.47 31.35 5.21
C GLY A 26 10.23 32.56 4.72
N LYS A 27 10.31 33.61 5.55
CA LYS A 27 11.13 34.79 5.28
C LYS A 27 11.75 35.33 6.56
N ILE A 28 12.94 35.91 6.42
CA ILE A 28 13.64 36.63 7.48
C ILE A 28 13.73 38.09 7.04
N THR A 29 13.30 39.01 7.89
CA THR A 29 13.40 40.46 7.66
C THR A 29 14.05 41.14 8.86
N ALA A 30 14.23 42.46 8.81
CA ALA A 30 14.64 43.24 9.97
C ALA A 30 13.66 43.13 11.15
N ASP A 31 12.40 42.77 10.87
CA ASP A 31 11.32 42.66 11.86
C ASP A 31 11.23 41.26 12.51
N GLY A 32 11.99 40.28 12.00
CA GLY A 32 12.06 38.94 12.59
C GLY A 32 11.97 37.79 11.59
N ILE A 33 11.51 36.65 12.09
CA ILE A 33 11.37 35.39 11.36
C ILE A 33 9.89 35.11 11.14
N PHE A 34 9.50 34.85 9.90
CA PHE A 34 8.12 34.61 9.50
C PHE A 34 8.01 33.25 8.81
N LEU A 35 6.93 32.54 9.09
CA LEU A 35 6.56 31.28 8.48
C LEU A 35 5.15 31.40 7.89
N GLU A 36 4.90 30.73 6.78
CA GLU A 36 3.56 30.59 6.20
C GLU A 36 2.60 29.96 7.21
N GLN A 37 1.45 30.61 7.40
CA GLN A 37 0.39 30.09 8.22
C GLN A 37 -0.40 29.07 7.42
N LEU A 38 -0.44 27.83 7.92
CA LEU A 38 -1.28 26.77 7.38
C LEU A 38 -2.62 26.73 8.12
N GLU A 39 -3.55 25.90 7.62
CA GLU A 39 -4.82 25.64 8.30
C GLU A 39 -4.61 24.86 9.61
N HIS A 40 -5.26 25.30 10.69
CA HIS A 40 -5.21 24.67 12.01
C HIS A 40 -6.54 23.99 12.41
N ASP A 41 -7.65 24.34 11.75
CA ASP A 41 -8.95 23.68 11.88
C ASP A 41 -9.36 23.04 10.55
N PRO A 42 -8.74 21.91 10.16
CA PRO A 42 -9.09 21.22 8.92
C PRO A 42 -10.49 20.57 8.98
N ALA A 43 -11.11 20.45 10.16
CA ALA A 43 -12.41 19.81 10.32
C ALA A 43 -13.53 20.61 9.64
N GLN A 44 -13.35 21.93 9.46
CA GLN A 44 -14.29 22.78 8.72
C GLN A 44 -14.50 22.34 7.26
N PHE A 45 -13.57 21.57 6.69
CA PHE A 45 -13.68 21.03 5.32
C PHE A 45 -14.37 19.66 5.26
N LEU A 46 -14.72 19.06 6.40
CA LEU A 46 -15.43 17.79 6.43
C LEU A 46 -16.89 17.98 5.98
N PRO A 47 -17.38 17.23 4.98
CA PRO A 47 -18.78 17.27 4.61
C PRO A 47 -19.65 16.58 5.66
N GLU A 48 -20.93 16.91 5.70
CA GLU A 48 -21.91 16.07 6.40
C GLU A 48 -21.96 14.69 5.73
N VAL A 49 -21.64 13.65 6.50
CA VAL A 49 -21.64 12.27 6.01
C VAL A 49 -23.05 11.70 6.18
N THR A 50 -23.72 11.40 5.07
CA THR A 50 -25.00 10.69 5.06
C THR A 50 -24.79 9.25 4.57
N ASP A 51 -25.62 8.31 5.04
CA ASP A 51 -25.55 6.89 4.64
C ASP A 51 -25.67 6.69 3.11
N THR A 52 -26.28 7.64 2.41
CA THR A 52 -26.38 7.68 0.94
C THR A 52 -25.02 7.88 0.23
N ILE A 53 -24.00 8.40 0.91
CA ILE A 53 -22.65 8.65 0.37
C ILE A 53 -21.75 7.42 0.55
N LEU A 54 -22.00 6.61 1.59
CA LEU A 54 -21.21 5.42 1.94
C LEU A 54 -21.88 4.12 1.46
N GLY A 55 -22.21 4.05 0.17
CA GLY A 55 -22.82 2.86 -0.43
C GLY A 55 -21.86 1.67 -0.63
N GLY A 56 -22.42 0.47 -0.65
CA GLY A 56 -21.77 -0.78 -1.09
C GLY A 56 -21.46 -1.76 0.03
N ASP A 57 -21.61 -3.05 -0.25
CA ASP A 57 -21.28 -4.11 0.71
C ASP A 57 -19.77 -4.13 1.00
N VAL A 58 -19.42 -4.33 2.28
CA VAL A 58 -18.04 -4.58 2.73
C VAL A 58 -17.94 -6.04 3.10
N VAL A 59 -16.99 -6.76 2.52
CA VAL A 59 -16.74 -8.16 2.88
C VAL A 59 -15.68 -8.22 3.97
N ALA A 60 -16.04 -8.75 5.13
CA ALA A 60 -15.08 -9.01 6.20
C ALA A 60 -14.20 -10.21 5.84
N ILE A 61 -12.88 -10.09 6.04
CA ILE A 61 -11.89 -11.15 5.83
C ILE A 61 -11.13 -11.36 7.14
N ASP A 62 -11.27 -12.57 7.70
CA ASP A 62 -10.51 -13.01 8.87
C ASP A 62 -9.14 -13.55 8.44
N LEU A 63 -8.09 -12.82 8.77
CA LEU A 63 -6.69 -13.15 8.49
C LEU A 63 -6.09 -14.12 9.52
N ASN A 64 -6.84 -14.53 10.55
CA ASN A 64 -6.42 -15.61 11.46
C ASN A 64 -6.61 -17.00 10.83
N ARG A 65 -7.31 -17.10 9.71
CA ARG A 65 -7.50 -18.36 8.99
C ARG A 65 -6.22 -18.79 8.26
N PRO A 66 -6.02 -20.09 7.99
CA PRO A 66 -4.93 -20.56 7.14
C PRO A 66 -4.94 -19.87 5.77
N MET A 67 -3.76 -19.58 5.20
CA MET A 67 -3.61 -18.88 3.92
C MET A 67 -4.44 -19.52 2.78
N SER A 68 -4.58 -20.85 2.76
CA SER A 68 -5.43 -21.55 1.79
C SER A 68 -6.91 -21.17 1.89
N GLU A 69 -7.44 -21.02 3.10
CA GLU A 69 -8.84 -20.64 3.33
C GLU A 69 -9.08 -19.15 3.04
N ILE A 70 -8.11 -18.29 3.37
CA ILE A 70 -8.15 -16.87 3.00
C ILE A 70 -8.25 -16.74 1.48
N ARG A 71 -7.39 -17.46 0.74
CA ARG A 71 -7.39 -17.46 -0.73
C ARG A 71 -8.68 -18.04 -1.32
N GLU A 72 -9.22 -19.11 -0.75
CA GLU A 72 -10.50 -19.67 -1.19
C GLU A 72 -11.65 -18.66 -1.03
N THR A 73 -11.63 -17.89 0.07
CA THR A 73 -12.61 -16.82 0.30
C THR A 73 -12.44 -15.70 -0.72
N LEU A 74 -11.21 -15.21 -0.93
CA LEU A 74 -10.92 -14.16 -1.90
C LEU A 74 -11.24 -14.57 -3.35
N SER A 75 -11.06 -15.85 -3.70
CA SER A 75 -11.36 -16.39 -5.04
C SER A 75 -12.85 -16.27 -5.40
N LYS A 76 -13.74 -16.21 -4.41
CA LYS A 76 -15.19 -16.03 -4.62
C LYS A 76 -15.56 -14.57 -4.93
N LEU A 77 -14.64 -13.64 -4.75
CA LEU A 77 -14.89 -12.21 -4.88
C LEU A 77 -14.35 -11.67 -6.21
N PRO A 78 -15.11 -10.84 -6.94
CA PRO A 78 -14.60 -10.16 -8.12
C PRO A 78 -13.62 -9.03 -7.72
N ILE A 79 -12.79 -8.60 -8.67
CA ILE A 79 -12.07 -7.31 -8.54
C ILE A 79 -13.06 -6.17 -8.26
N LYS A 80 -12.56 -5.07 -7.68
CA LYS A 80 -13.34 -3.91 -7.16
C LYS A 80 -14.09 -4.18 -5.86
N THR A 81 -14.18 -5.42 -5.38
CA THR A 81 -14.83 -5.74 -4.10
C THR A 81 -14.11 -5.03 -2.96
N ARG A 82 -14.88 -4.36 -2.09
CA ARG A 82 -14.39 -3.67 -0.89
C ARG A 82 -14.29 -4.67 0.27
N LEU A 83 -13.17 -4.64 0.98
CA LEU A 83 -12.83 -5.56 2.06
C LEU A 83 -12.60 -4.81 3.37
N SER A 84 -12.91 -5.48 4.48
CA SER A 84 -12.47 -5.13 5.84
C SER A 84 -11.62 -6.28 6.37
N LEU A 85 -10.32 -6.05 6.57
CA LEU A 85 -9.37 -7.09 6.98
C LEU A 85 -9.11 -7.03 8.49
N SER A 86 -9.22 -8.16 9.17
CA SER A 86 -8.93 -8.27 10.61
C SER A 86 -8.06 -9.48 10.89
N GLY A 87 -7.03 -9.34 11.72
CA GLY A 87 -6.06 -10.40 12.06
C GLY A 87 -4.61 -10.00 11.78
N PRO A 88 -3.68 -10.97 11.80
CA PRO A 88 -2.25 -10.69 11.68
C PRO A 88 -1.84 -10.40 10.22
N MET A 89 -0.94 -9.42 10.06
CA MET A 89 -0.22 -9.16 8.81
C MET A 89 1.28 -9.12 9.04
N VAL A 90 2.04 -9.50 8.02
CA VAL A 90 3.48 -9.28 7.95
C VAL A 90 3.73 -8.04 7.14
N VAL A 91 4.57 -7.14 7.63
CA VAL A 91 4.99 -5.94 6.90
C VAL A 91 6.39 -6.17 6.35
N ALA A 92 6.55 -5.99 5.05
CA ALA A 92 7.86 -6.03 4.40
C ALA A 92 7.84 -5.15 3.15
N ARG A 93 8.95 -4.48 2.85
CA ARG A 93 9.08 -3.64 1.65
C ARG A 93 10.48 -3.75 1.04
N ASP A 94 10.85 -2.78 0.21
CA ASP A 94 12.03 -2.72 -0.65
C ASP A 94 13.26 -3.52 -0.14
N ILE A 95 13.91 -3.12 0.96
CA ILE A 95 15.14 -3.79 1.43
C ILE A 95 14.86 -5.19 2.01
N ALA A 96 13.77 -5.36 2.75
CA ALA A 96 13.36 -6.67 3.25
C ALA A 96 13.09 -7.66 2.10
N HIS A 97 12.44 -7.24 1.01
CA HIS A 97 12.22 -8.08 -0.17
C HIS A 97 13.55 -8.46 -0.85
N ALA A 98 14.51 -7.52 -0.93
CA ALA A 98 15.84 -7.83 -1.43
C ALA A 98 16.55 -8.90 -0.57
N LYS A 99 16.50 -8.77 0.76
CA LYS A 99 17.05 -9.76 1.70
C LYS A 99 16.38 -11.13 1.58
N LEU A 100 15.06 -11.16 1.45
CA LEU A 100 14.31 -12.39 1.24
C LEU A 100 14.65 -13.07 -0.09
N LYS A 101 14.90 -12.30 -1.14
CA LYS A 101 15.41 -12.82 -2.40
C LYS A 101 16.82 -13.40 -2.23
N GLU A 102 17.73 -12.69 -1.57
CA GLU A 102 19.09 -13.19 -1.28
C GLU A 102 19.05 -14.55 -0.57
N ARG A 103 18.10 -14.75 0.37
CA ARG A 103 17.89 -16.04 1.05
C ARG A 103 17.46 -17.16 0.12
N ILE A 104 16.54 -16.87 -0.80
CA ILE A 104 16.13 -17.84 -1.83
C ILE A 104 17.32 -18.18 -2.73
N ASP A 105 18.05 -17.17 -3.20
CA ASP A 105 19.22 -17.36 -4.06
C ASP A 105 20.34 -18.18 -3.36
N ALA A 106 20.45 -18.06 -2.03
CA ALA A 106 21.36 -18.85 -1.19
C ALA A 106 20.85 -20.26 -0.84
N GLY A 107 19.64 -20.62 -1.26
CA GLY A 107 19.03 -21.93 -0.98
C GLY A 107 18.42 -22.07 0.42
N GLU A 108 18.29 -20.97 1.18
CA GLU A 108 17.66 -20.96 2.51
C GLU A 108 16.12 -20.96 2.44
N GLY A 109 15.58 -20.66 1.25
CA GLY A 109 14.15 -20.61 0.98
C GLY A 109 13.45 -19.39 1.56
N LEU A 110 12.13 -19.34 1.36
CA LEU A 110 11.29 -18.25 1.86
C LEU A 110 10.85 -18.52 3.31
N PRO A 111 10.90 -17.52 4.22
CA PRO A 111 10.49 -17.68 5.61
C PRO A 111 9.02 -18.01 5.77
N GLN A 112 8.69 -18.75 6.83
CA GLN A 112 7.33 -19.21 7.08
C GLN A 112 6.31 -18.06 7.24
N TYR A 113 6.72 -16.95 7.85
CA TYR A 113 5.84 -15.79 8.04
C TYR A 113 5.42 -15.12 6.73
N LEU A 114 6.19 -15.25 5.63
CA LEU A 114 5.80 -14.79 4.29
C LEU A 114 4.80 -15.73 3.61
N LYS A 115 4.67 -16.97 4.09
CA LYS A 115 3.77 -18.00 3.56
C LYS A 115 2.42 -17.98 4.26
N ASP A 116 2.44 -17.72 5.57
CA ASP A 116 1.27 -17.84 6.43
C ASP A 116 0.43 -16.56 6.52
N HIS A 117 1.02 -15.38 6.26
CA HIS A 117 0.36 -14.10 6.49
C HIS A 117 0.21 -13.25 5.23
N CYS A 118 -0.79 -12.36 5.25
CA CYS A 118 -0.89 -11.29 4.26
C CYS A 118 0.34 -10.37 4.37
N VAL A 119 0.92 -10.01 3.22
CA VAL A 119 2.15 -9.21 3.15
C VAL A 119 1.79 -7.76 2.84
N TYR A 120 1.88 -6.91 3.85
CA TYR A 120 1.64 -5.48 3.77
C TYR A 120 2.92 -4.73 3.40
N TYR A 121 2.90 -3.99 2.29
CA TYR A 121 4.05 -3.18 1.89
C TYR A 121 3.94 -1.81 2.54
N ALA A 122 4.65 -1.60 3.65
CA ALA A 122 4.66 -0.35 4.38
C ALA A 122 5.95 -0.19 5.20
N GLY A 123 6.16 1.01 5.73
CA GLY A 123 7.19 1.27 6.75
C GLY A 123 6.61 2.23 7.78
N PRO A 124 6.65 1.92 9.09
CA PRO A 124 6.01 2.73 10.11
C PRO A 124 6.81 4.01 10.38
N ALA A 125 6.10 5.09 10.70
CA ALA A 125 6.70 6.21 11.43
C ALA A 125 6.94 5.83 12.90
N LYS A 126 7.69 6.67 13.63
CA LYS A 126 7.90 6.49 15.07
C LYS A 126 6.56 6.43 15.83
N THR A 127 6.44 5.48 16.74
CA THR A 127 5.26 5.36 17.62
C THR A 127 5.27 6.44 18.70
N PRO A 128 4.21 7.28 18.79
CA PRO A 128 4.06 8.21 19.90
C PRO A 128 3.88 7.49 21.25
N GLU A 129 4.28 8.14 22.35
CA GLU A 129 4.05 7.61 23.69
C GLU A 129 2.56 7.38 23.96
N GLY A 130 2.20 6.20 24.46
CA GLY A 130 0.82 5.81 24.74
C GLY A 130 -0.01 5.35 23.54
N TYR A 131 0.56 5.29 22.33
CA TYR A 131 -0.11 4.81 21.12
C TYR A 131 0.34 3.40 20.75
N ALA A 132 -0.56 2.63 20.11
CA ALA A 132 -0.24 1.30 19.59
C ALA A 132 0.68 1.35 18.35
N SER A 133 0.58 2.40 17.56
CA SER A 133 1.31 2.54 16.29
C SER A 133 1.60 4.01 15.95
N GLY A 134 2.71 4.25 15.26
CA GLY A 134 2.93 5.51 14.54
C GLY A 134 2.13 5.53 13.24
N SER A 135 2.13 6.65 12.52
CA SER A 135 1.50 6.71 11.19
C SER A 135 2.06 5.61 10.27
N PHE A 136 1.19 4.77 9.71
CA PHE A 136 1.61 3.53 9.05
C PHE A 136 0.73 3.22 7.83
N GLY A 137 0.93 4.00 6.76
CA GLY A 137 0.21 3.86 5.50
C GLY A 137 0.94 2.99 4.47
N PRO A 138 0.25 2.55 3.40
CA PRO A 138 0.83 1.69 2.37
C PRO A 138 1.90 2.42 1.55
N THR A 139 2.88 1.66 1.05
CA THR A 139 3.84 2.12 0.05
C THR A 139 3.45 1.65 -1.37
N THR A 140 4.10 2.21 -2.39
CA THR A 140 3.83 1.89 -3.80
C THR A 140 4.11 0.43 -4.10
N ALA A 141 3.09 -0.32 -4.51
CA ALA A 141 3.17 -1.74 -4.79
C ALA A 141 4.14 -2.09 -5.92
N GLY A 142 4.14 -1.28 -6.98
CA GLY A 142 4.94 -1.47 -8.20
C GLY A 142 6.43 -1.72 -8.00
N ARG A 143 7.01 -1.22 -6.88
CA ARG A 143 8.45 -1.41 -6.59
C ARG A 143 8.80 -2.85 -6.19
N MET A 144 7.80 -3.64 -5.78
CA MET A 144 7.97 -5.04 -5.38
C MET A 144 7.52 -6.03 -6.47
N ASP A 145 7.14 -5.55 -7.66
CA ASP A 145 6.60 -6.40 -8.74
C ASP A 145 7.53 -7.52 -9.17
N SER A 146 8.85 -7.27 -9.21
CA SER A 146 9.86 -8.24 -9.63
C SER A 146 10.03 -9.42 -8.67
N TYR A 147 9.50 -9.35 -7.44
CA TYR A 147 9.61 -10.41 -6.43
C TYR A 147 8.41 -11.35 -6.40
N VAL A 148 7.26 -10.93 -6.94
CA VAL A 148 5.97 -11.61 -6.71
C VAL A 148 5.99 -13.05 -7.23
N ASP A 149 6.36 -13.23 -8.50
CA ASP A 149 6.37 -14.55 -9.13
C ASP A 149 7.31 -15.51 -8.42
N LEU A 150 8.53 -15.03 -8.11
CA LEU A 150 9.54 -15.79 -7.38
C LEU A 150 9.04 -16.20 -5.99
N PHE A 151 8.43 -15.29 -5.24
CA PHE A 151 7.96 -15.59 -3.89
C PHE A 151 6.77 -16.54 -3.89
N GLN A 152 5.86 -16.40 -4.86
CA GLN A 152 4.71 -17.29 -5.01
C GLN A 152 5.12 -18.70 -5.47
N GLU A 153 6.10 -18.80 -6.36
CA GLU A 153 6.72 -20.09 -6.73
C GLU A 153 7.37 -20.77 -5.51
N ASN A 154 7.89 -19.98 -4.56
CA ASN A 154 8.43 -20.44 -3.29
C ASN A 154 7.38 -20.54 -2.15
N GLY A 155 6.09 -20.48 -2.50
CA GLY A 155 4.98 -20.76 -1.59
C GLY A 155 4.59 -19.63 -0.64
N GLY A 156 4.95 -18.38 -0.92
CA GLY A 156 4.54 -17.22 -0.11
C GLY A 156 4.17 -15.99 -0.90
N SER A 157 3.88 -14.88 -0.22
CA SER A 157 3.39 -13.64 -0.84
C SER A 157 2.14 -13.86 -1.72
N PHE A 158 1.27 -14.79 -1.32
CA PHE A 158 0.02 -15.06 -2.04
C PHE A 158 -0.99 -13.94 -1.90
N VAL A 159 -1.09 -13.29 -0.74
CA VAL A 159 -2.00 -12.16 -0.52
C VAL A 159 -1.16 -10.94 -0.15
N MET A 160 -1.15 -9.96 -1.04
CA MET A 160 -0.32 -8.75 -0.92
C MET A 160 -1.21 -7.54 -0.69
N LEU A 161 -0.80 -6.61 0.17
CA LEU A 161 -1.54 -5.38 0.49
C LEU A 161 -0.63 -4.16 0.32
N ALA A 162 -1.01 -3.18 -0.50
CA ALA A 162 -0.22 -1.98 -0.75
C ALA A 162 -1.06 -0.87 -1.40
N LYS A 163 -0.46 0.11 -2.08
CA LYS A 163 -1.19 1.10 -2.90
C LYS A 163 -0.65 1.24 -4.32
N GLY A 164 -1.52 1.68 -5.21
CA GLY A 164 -1.22 1.96 -6.62
C GLY A 164 -1.48 0.75 -7.54
N ASN A 165 -1.49 1.01 -8.84
CA ASN A 165 -1.55 -0.03 -9.86
C ASN A 165 -0.23 -0.81 -9.94
N ARG A 166 -0.27 -2.01 -10.53
CA ARG A 166 0.89 -2.89 -10.69
C ARG A 166 1.10 -3.25 -12.15
N SER A 167 2.25 -3.82 -12.46
CA SER A 167 2.55 -4.34 -13.79
C SER A 167 1.79 -5.63 -14.07
N LYS A 168 1.60 -5.93 -15.37
CA LYS A 168 0.98 -7.17 -15.83
C LYS A 168 1.67 -8.44 -15.31
N ALA A 169 2.98 -8.37 -15.04
CA ALA A 169 3.73 -9.49 -14.47
C ALA A 169 3.12 -10.00 -13.15
N VAL A 170 2.56 -9.10 -12.34
CA VAL A 170 1.89 -9.44 -11.08
C VAL A 170 0.54 -10.11 -11.33
N THR A 171 -0.24 -9.59 -12.27
CA THR A 171 -1.51 -10.20 -12.71
C THR A 171 -1.29 -11.62 -13.22
N ASP A 172 -0.26 -11.81 -14.04
CA ASP A 172 0.08 -13.12 -14.59
C ASP A 172 0.58 -14.08 -13.50
N ALA A 173 1.38 -13.60 -12.53
CA ALA A 173 1.82 -14.40 -11.38
C ALA A 173 0.65 -14.82 -10.49
N CYS A 174 -0.26 -13.89 -10.17
CA CYS A 174 -1.46 -14.18 -9.38
C CYS A 174 -2.34 -15.23 -10.06
N ASN A 175 -2.52 -15.14 -11.38
CA ASN A 175 -3.25 -16.14 -12.16
C ASN A 175 -2.56 -17.52 -12.16
N ARG A 176 -1.22 -17.56 -12.25
CA ARG A 176 -0.46 -18.82 -12.24
C ARG A 176 -0.49 -19.52 -10.89
N HIS A 177 -0.34 -18.77 -9.80
CA HIS A 177 -0.10 -19.32 -8.46
C HIS A 177 -1.30 -19.22 -7.53
N GLY A 178 -2.39 -18.60 -8.00
CA GLY A 178 -3.62 -18.34 -7.26
C GLY A 178 -3.47 -17.26 -6.18
N GLY A 179 -2.73 -16.19 -6.50
CA GLY A 179 -2.47 -15.05 -5.61
C GLY A 179 -3.47 -13.91 -5.77
N PHE A 180 -3.37 -12.91 -4.88
CA PHE A 180 -4.23 -11.73 -4.84
C PHE A 180 -3.42 -10.49 -4.49
N TYR A 181 -3.74 -9.36 -5.14
CA TYR A 181 -3.30 -8.04 -4.72
C TYR A 181 -4.49 -7.23 -4.21
N LEU A 182 -4.37 -6.80 -2.96
CA LEU A 182 -5.31 -5.95 -2.27
C LEU A 182 -4.79 -4.50 -2.27
N GLY A 183 -5.61 -3.57 -2.73
CA GLY A 183 -5.30 -2.14 -2.72
C GLY A 183 -5.86 -1.46 -1.48
N SER A 184 -4.99 -0.89 -0.65
CA SER A 184 -5.37 0.02 0.42
C SER A 184 -5.34 1.48 -0.06
N ILE A 185 -5.99 2.37 0.69
CA ILE A 185 -6.04 3.80 0.42
C ILE A 185 -4.68 4.42 0.77
N GLY A 186 -4.02 5.02 -0.22
CA GLY A 186 -2.77 5.76 0.00
C GLY A 186 -3.02 7.16 0.54
N GLY A 187 -2.38 7.52 1.65
CA GLY A 187 -2.49 8.86 2.26
C GLY A 187 -2.88 8.87 3.74
N PRO A 188 -4.00 8.26 4.18
CA PRO A 188 -4.55 8.42 5.53
C PRO A 188 -3.83 7.57 6.60
N ALA A 189 -2.49 7.62 6.63
CA ALA A 189 -1.64 6.80 7.50
C ALA A 189 -1.90 7.00 9.00
N ALA A 190 -2.26 8.21 9.43
CA ALA A 190 -2.60 8.50 10.82
C ALA A 190 -3.91 7.85 11.25
N ARG A 191 -4.93 7.83 10.36
CA ARG A 191 -6.21 7.17 10.63
C ARG A 191 -6.06 5.65 10.66
N LEU A 192 -5.31 5.07 9.72
CA LEU A 192 -4.99 3.63 9.76
C LEU A 192 -4.31 3.24 11.08
N ALA A 193 -3.34 4.03 11.53
CA ALA A 193 -2.65 3.78 12.79
C ALA A 193 -3.55 3.90 14.03
N GLN A 194 -4.44 4.90 14.04
CA GLN A 194 -5.33 5.16 15.17
C GLN A 194 -6.48 4.15 15.26
N ASP A 195 -7.09 3.82 14.12
CA ASP A 195 -8.32 3.06 14.08
C ASP A 195 -8.08 1.56 13.87
N CYS A 196 -7.13 1.21 12.99
CA CYS A 196 -7.00 -0.15 12.49
C CYS A 196 -5.85 -0.95 13.11
N ILE A 197 -4.69 -0.34 13.41
CA ILE A 197 -3.50 -1.08 13.85
C ILE A 197 -3.44 -1.17 15.37
N LYS A 198 -3.48 -2.40 15.91
CA LYS A 198 -3.60 -2.67 17.34
C LYS A 198 -2.28 -3.03 18.01
N SER A 199 -1.32 -3.58 17.27
CA SER A 199 0.03 -3.84 17.75
C SER A 199 1.05 -3.81 16.61
N VAL A 200 2.31 -3.53 16.96
CA VAL A 200 3.44 -3.50 16.02
C VAL A 200 4.67 -4.11 16.70
N GLU A 201 5.22 -5.16 16.10
CA GLU A 201 6.40 -5.85 16.60
C GLU A 201 7.43 -6.03 15.48
N VAL A 202 8.71 -5.85 15.78
CA VAL A 202 9.78 -6.21 14.84
C VAL A 202 9.89 -7.73 14.80
N LEU A 203 9.80 -8.31 13.60
CA LEU A 203 9.87 -9.75 13.38
C LEU A 203 11.27 -10.19 12.89
N GLU A 204 11.86 -9.47 11.95
CA GLU A 204 13.19 -9.78 11.42
C GLU A 204 13.88 -8.50 10.90
N TYR A 205 15.21 -8.52 10.83
CA TYR A 205 16.07 -7.42 10.34
C TYR A 205 15.88 -6.08 11.07
N PRO A 206 15.96 -6.03 12.42
CA PRO A 206 15.82 -4.79 13.19
C PRO A 206 16.82 -3.69 12.77
N GLU A 207 17.98 -4.07 12.24
CA GLU A 207 19.00 -3.16 11.73
C GLU A 207 18.54 -2.32 10.53
N LEU A 208 17.46 -2.71 9.84
CA LEU A 208 16.90 -1.96 8.70
C LEU A 208 15.97 -0.81 9.10
N GLY A 209 15.78 -0.57 10.40
CA GLY A 209 14.92 0.50 10.90
C GLY A 209 13.49 0.35 10.40
N MET A 210 12.92 1.38 9.76
CA MET A 210 11.54 1.34 9.25
C MET A 210 11.32 0.31 8.13
N GLU A 211 12.38 -0.22 7.52
CA GLU A 211 12.33 -1.27 6.49
C GLU A 211 12.56 -2.68 7.04
N ALA A 212 12.62 -2.84 8.37
CA ALA A 212 12.57 -4.16 9.00
C ALA A 212 11.32 -4.93 8.60
N VAL A 213 11.32 -6.24 8.82
CA VAL A 213 10.10 -7.02 8.75
C VAL A 213 9.35 -6.82 10.05
N TRP A 214 8.07 -6.45 9.96
CA TRP A 214 7.21 -6.27 11.13
C TRP A 214 6.10 -7.32 11.14
N LYS A 215 5.58 -7.62 12.32
CA LYS A 215 4.28 -8.26 12.50
C LYS A 215 3.33 -7.25 13.12
N ILE A 216 2.16 -7.10 12.54
CA ILE A 216 1.12 -6.22 13.04
C ILE A 216 -0.19 -6.98 13.22
N GLU A 217 -0.97 -6.56 14.21
CA GLU A 217 -2.36 -6.96 14.36
C GLU A 217 -3.25 -5.82 13.85
N VAL A 218 -4.23 -6.13 12.98
CA VAL A 218 -5.16 -5.14 12.46
C VAL A 218 -6.61 -5.53 12.70
N GLU A 219 -7.47 -4.52 12.80
CA GLU A 219 -8.92 -4.65 12.85
C GLU A 219 -9.53 -3.65 11.88
N ASP A 220 -10.55 -4.08 11.14
CA ASP A 220 -11.29 -3.26 10.19
C ASP A 220 -10.42 -2.50 9.18
N PHE A 221 -9.34 -3.14 8.72
CA PHE A 221 -8.39 -2.51 7.81
C PHE A 221 -8.98 -2.46 6.39
N PRO A 222 -9.16 -1.28 5.78
CA PRO A 222 -9.84 -1.16 4.50
C PRO A 222 -8.94 -1.53 3.32
N ALA A 223 -9.49 -2.34 2.41
CA ALA A 223 -8.84 -2.71 1.16
C ALA A 223 -9.85 -2.97 0.02
N PHE A 224 -9.33 -3.16 -1.19
CA PHE A 224 -10.08 -3.57 -2.36
C PHE A 224 -9.38 -4.73 -3.05
N VAL A 225 -10.12 -5.68 -3.64
CA VAL A 225 -9.53 -6.67 -4.56
C VAL A 225 -9.14 -5.94 -5.84
N VAL A 226 -7.83 -5.77 -6.07
CA VAL A 226 -7.28 -5.09 -7.25
C VAL A 226 -6.89 -6.09 -8.32
N VAL A 227 -6.17 -7.15 -7.95
CA VAL A 227 -5.85 -8.30 -8.83
C VAL A 227 -6.36 -9.57 -8.17
N ASP A 228 -7.02 -10.41 -8.95
CA ASP A 228 -7.50 -11.72 -8.51
C ASP A 228 -6.63 -12.88 -9.03
N ASP A 229 -7.01 -14.08 -8.63
CA ASP A 229 -6.40 -15.36 -9.02
C ASP A 229 -6.80 -15.85 -10.43
N LYS A 230 -7.47 -15.01 -11.23
CA LYS A 230 -8.04 -15.38 -12.55
C LYS A 230 -7.48 -14.50 -13.67
N GLY A 231 -6.54 -13.62 -13.36
CA GLY A 231 -5.92 -12.70 -14.30
C GLY A 231 -6.70 -11.41 -14.54
N ASN A 232 -7.64 -11.05 -13.65
CA ASN A 232 -8.35 -9.78 -13.73
C ASN A 232 -7.59 -8.69 -12.95
N ASP A 233 -7.61 -7.46 -13.47
CA ASP A 233 -7.03 -6.26 -12.83
C ASP A 233 -8.02 -5.09 -12.90
N PHE A 234 -8.34 -4.52 -11.74
CA PHE A 234 -9.15 -3.31 -11.56
C PHE A 234 -8.74 -2.20 -12.53
N PHE A 235 -7.45 -1.89 -12.61
CA PHE A 235 -6.96 -0.72 -13.34
C PHE A 235 -6.93 -0.97 -14.85
N GLU A 236 -6.70 -2.22 -15.27
CA GLU A 236 -6.74 -2.59 -16.68
C GLU A 236 -8.16 -2.39 -17.26
N GLU A 237 -9.21 -2.78 -16.52
CA GLU A 237 -10.59 -2.51 -16.93
C GLU A 237 -10.91 -1.02 -17.04
N VAL A 238 -10.45 -0.22 -16.07
CA VAL A 238 -10.68 1.24 -16.07
C VAL A 238 -9.99 1.89 -17.28
N ILE A 239 -8.73 1.54 -17.56
CA ILE A 239 -7.98 2.09 -18.69
C ILE A 239 -8.64 1.71 -20.02
N LYS A 240 -9.05 0.44 -20.20
CA LYS A 240 -9.76 -0.01 -21.41
C LYS A 240 -11.10 0.72 -21.61
N SER A 241 -11.82 0.99 -20.53
CA SER A 241 -13.13 1.67 -20.57
C SER A 241 -13.06 3.18 -20.88
N ARG A 242 -11.88 3.80 -20.80
CA ARG A 242 -11.67 5.23 -21.04
C ARG A 242 -10.61 5.46 -22.13
N PRO A 243 -10.91 5.21 -23.41
CA PRO A 243 -9.97 5.47 -24.49
C PRO A 243 -9.57 6.94 -24.46
N VAL A 244 -8.28 7.20 -24.22
CA VAL A 244 -7.71 8.55 -24.29
C VAL A 244 -7.77 8.98 -25.75
N THR A 245 -8.77 9.78 -26.10
CA THR A 245 -8.83 10.43 -27.40
C THR A 245 -7.89 11.62 -27.31
N LEU A 246 -6.66 11.46 -27.80
CA LEU A 246 -5.75 12.58 -28.00
C LEU A 246 -6.38 13.47 -29.09
N ARG A 247 -6.88 14.65 -28.68
CA ARG A 247 -7.28 15.71 -29.60
C ARG A 247 -6.07 16.57 -29.95
#